data_AF-W9GEB8-F1
#
_entry.id   AF-W9GEB8-F1
#
_cell.length_a   1.000
_cell.length_b   1.000
_cell.length_c   1.000
_cell.angle_alpha   90.00
_cell.angle_beta   90.00
_cell.angle_gamma   90.00
#
_symmetry.space_group_name_H-M   'P 1'
#
loop_
_entity.id
_entity.type
_entity.pdbx_description
1 polymer ?
#
loop_
_entity_poly.entity_id
_entity_poly.type
_entity_poly.pdbx_seq_one_letter_code
_entity_poly.pdbx_strand_id
1 'polypeptide(L)'
;MVKEAPKVTVEVDGHRLGLSSLEKVMYPQTGTTKAQVLDYYARISAVLLPHLAGRPVTRVRYPHGVADPMRFFEKNLPPGTPAWIRRAGRDPVFPLIDDLAGLTYFANLNSLELHVPQWRVDGEGRDATPRNPDRLVIDLDPGPGTGLAECARVALLVRERLGGIGLHTIPVTSGSKGLQLYAVLPGAHTSDEIRDTVQQLAQELTKAHPDLIVWKMAKDLRPGKVFLDWSQNVAAKTTVCPYSLRGRETPTAAAPRSWEEIELGADGGPLEQLRMEAVLERAAEGADLAAELTA
;
A
#
# COMPACT_ATOMS: atom_id res chain seq x y z
N MET A 1 26.09 -26.60 13.47
CA MET A 1 24.69 -26.67 13.93
C MET A 1 24.18 -25.25 14.05
N VAL A 2 23.25 -24.81 13.19
CA VAL A 2 22.59 -23.51 13.35
C VAL A 2 21.62 -23.69 14.53
N LYS A 3 21.84 -22.95 15.62
CA LYS A 3 20.92 -22.94 16.78
C LYS A 3 19.57 -22.44 16.27
N GLU A 4 18.50 -23.22 16.42
CA GLU A 4 17.15 -22.74 16.13
C GLU A 4 16.89 -21.50 16.99
N ALA A 5 16.41 -20.43 16.36
CA ALA A 5 16.04 -19.21 17.07
C ALA A 5 14.91 -19.56 18.06
N PRO A 6 14.93 -19.02 19.29
CA PRO A 6 13.89 -19.28 20.27
C PRO A 6 12.53 -18.89 19.69
N LYS A 7 11.56 -19.81 19.84
CA LYS A 7 10.18 -19.64 19.37
C LYS A 7 9.32 -19.21 20.55
N VAL A 8 8.69 -18.05 20.44
CA VAL A 8 7.73 -17.54 21.43
C VAL A 8 6.33 -17.86 20.93
N THR A 9 5.52 -18.48 21.78
CA THR A 9 4.09 -18.69 21.47
C THR A 9 3.29 -17.54 22.02
N VAL A 10 2.48 -16.91 21.18
CA VAL A 10 1.55 -15.82 21.55
C VAL A 10 0.12 -16.25 21.22
N GLU A 11 -0.85 -15.63 21.88
CA GLU A 11 -2.27 -15.75 21.55
C GLU A 11 -2.74 -14.39 21.01
N VAL A 12 -3.33 -14.39 19.81
CA VAL A 12 -3.81 -13.20 19.10
C VAL A 12 -5.16 -13.55 18.50
N ASP A 13 -6.20 -12.77 18.81
CA ASP A 13 -7.60 -13.03 18.41
C ASP A 13 -8.05 -14.49 18.64
N GLY A 14 -7.64 -15.10 19.76
CA GLY A 14 -7.96 -16.50 20.09
C GLY A 14 -7.17 -17.55 19.31
N HIS A 15 -6.18 -17.14 18.50
CA HIS A 15 -5.31 -18.02 17.73
C HIS A 15 -3.90 -18.08 18.34
N ARG A 16 -3.38 -19.31 18.53
CA ARG A 16 -2.00 -19.52 18.99
C ARG A 16 -1.03 -19.44 17.82
N LEU A 17 -0.11 -18.49 17.88
CA LEU A 17 0.91 -18.23 16.86
C LEU A 17 2.31 -18.44 17.43
N GLY A 18 3.18 -19.07 16.64
CA GLY A 18 4.59 -19.23 16.97
C GLY A 18 5.45 -18.20 16.28
N LEU A 19 5.95 -17.22 17.03
CA LEU A 19 6.86 -16.19 16.54
C LEU A 19 8.30 -16.65 16.72
N SER A 20 9.16 -16.36 15.74
CA SER A 20 10.57 -16.74 15.78
C SER A 20 11.45 -15.66 15.19
N SER A 21 12.74 -15.71 15.51
CA SER A 21 13.75 -14.76 15.00
C SER A 21 13.40 -13.30 15.28
N LEU A 22 12.86 -13.01 16.47
CA LEU A 22 12.37 -11.68 16.84
C LEU A 22 13.47 -10.61 16.80
N GLU A 23 14.69 -10.97 17.19
CA GLU A 23 15.87 -10.08 17.18
C GLU A 23 16.47 -9.87 15.78
N LYS A 24 15.95 -10.57 14.76
CA LYS A 24 16.46 -10.44 13.39
C LYS A 24 16.30 -9.01 12.91
N VAL A 25 17.40 -8.38 12.51
CA VAL A 25 17.38 -7.04 11.91
C VAL A 25 16.78 -7.12 10.50
N MET A 26 15.68 -6.40 10.29
CA MET A 26 14.97 -6.29 9.02
C MET A 26 15.41 -5.04 8.24
N TYR A 27 15.74 -3.94 8.95
CA TYR A 27 16.25 -2.70 8.36
C TYR A 27 17.60 -2.32 8.98
N PRO A 28 18.74 -2.69 8.36
CA PRO A 28 20.06 -2.48 8.95
C PRO A 28 20.41 -1.02 9.27
N GLN A 29 20.00 -0.07 8.42
CA GLN A 29 20.31 1.35 8.61
C GLN A 29 19.75 1.93 9.92
N THR A 30 18.67 1.36 10.42
CA THR A 30 17.95 1.82 11.62
C THR A 30 17.98 0.81 12.76
N GLY A 31 18.58 -0.37 12.53
CA GLY A 31 18.56 -1.49 13.46
C GLY A 31 17.16 -2.09 13.67
N THR A 32 16.15 -1.72 12.88
CA THR A 32 14.77 -2.19 13.11
C THR A 32 14.68 -3.70 12.97
N THR A 33 14.22 -4.34 14.04
CA THR A 33 14.09 -5.78 14.18
C THR A 33 12.73 -6.31 13.72
N LYS A 34 12.63 -7.62 13.53
CA LYS A 34 11.37 -8.30 13.24
C LYS A 34 10.34 -8.10 14.34
N ALA A 35 10.77 -8.06 15.62
CA ALA A 35 9.90 -7.75 16.74
C ALA A 35 9.24 -6.36 16.59
N GLN A 36 10.01 -5.36 16.17
CA GLN A 36 9.49 -4.00 15.96
C GLN A 36 8.57 -3.90 14.73
N VAL A 37 8.84 -4.67 13.67
CA VAL A 37 7.92 -4.80 12.53
C VAL A 37 6.58 -5.43 12.97
N LEU A 38 6.63 -6.45 13.82
CA LEU A 38 5.42 -7.07 14.39
C LEU A 38 4.66 -6.10 15.29
N ASP A 39 5.37 -5.35 16.14
CA ASP A 39 4.78 -4.30 17.00
C ASP A 39 4.09 -3.22 16.17
N TYR A 40 4.74 -2.74 15.09
CA TYR A 40 4.15 -1.78 14.17
C TYR A 40 2.80 -2.29 13.62
N TYR A 41 2.81 -3.49 13.04
CA TYR A 41 1.60 -4.06 12.46
C TYR A 41 0.51 -4.32 13.49
N ALA A 42 0.88 -4.70 14.72
CA ALA A 42 -0.07 -4.86 15.80
C ALA A 42 -0.75 -3.53 16.19
N ARG A 43 0.04 -2.47 16.34
CA ARG A 43 -0.44 -1.16 16.79
C ARG A 43 -1.19 -0.38 15.71
N ILE A 44 -0.83 -0.55 14.44
CA ILE A 44 -1.50 0.11 13.31
C ILE A 44 -2.73 -0.66 12.82
N SER A 45 -2.94 -1.89 13.31
CA SER A 45 -3.96 -2.83 12.80
C SER A 45 -5.36 -2.23 12.74
N ALA A 46 -5.77 -1.44 13.74
CA ALA A 46 -7.11 -0.85 13.81
C ALA A 46 -7.45 0.03 12.60
N VAL A 47 -6.47 0.81 12.08
CA VAL A 47 -6.65 1.66 10.90
C VAL A 47 -6.22 0.95 9.61
N LEU A 48 -5.30 -0.02 9.68
CA LEU A 48 -4.82 -0.75 8.51
C LEU A 48 -5.81 -1.81 8.00
N LEU A 49 -6.39 -2.62 8.89
CA LEU A 49 -7.24 -3.76 8.54
C LEU A 49 -8.47 -3.37 7.69
N PRO A 50 -9.18 -2.24 7.94
CA PRO A 50 -10.27 -1.81 7.07
C PRO A 50 -9.87 -1.69 5.59
N HIS A 51 -8.62 -1.32 5.30
CA HIS A 51 -8.12 -1.19 3.94
C HIS A 51 -7.76 -2.53 3.28
N LEU A 52 -7.50 -3.57 4.07
CA LEU A 52 -7.25 -4.94 3.60
C LEU A 52 -8.54 -5.77 3.48
N ALA A 53 -9.55 -5.45 4.28
CA ALA A 53 -10.74 -6.27 4.48
C ALA A 53 -11.40 -6.68 3.15
N GLY A 54 -11.53 -7.99 2.94
CA GLY A 54 -12.13 -8.56 1.72
C GLY A 54 -11.31 -8.36 0.44
N ARG A 55 -10.04 -7.92 0.51
CA ARG A 55 -9.16 -7.78 -0.66
C ARG A 55 -8.15 -8.94 -0.72
N PRO A 56 -7.96 -9.60 -1.87
CA PRO A 56 -6.90 -10.59 -2.06
C PRO A 56 -5.51 -9.97 -1.88
N VAL A 57 -4.78 -10.36 -0.83
CA VAL A 57 -3.51 -9.71 -0.48
C VAL A 57 -2.31 -10.39 -1.15
N THR A 58 -1.58 -9.63 -1.97
CA THR A 58 -0.24 -9.99 -2.43
C THR A 58 0.77 -9.49 -1.40
N ARG A 59 1.68 -10.36 -0.96
CA ARG A 59 2.72 -9.99 0.01
C ARG A 59 4.06 -9.83 -0.67
N VAL A 60 4.84 -8.84 -0.28
CA VAL A 60 6.27 -8.78 -0.63
C VAL A 60 7.07 -9.20 0.59
N ARG A 61 7.77 -10.32 0.44
CA ARG A 61 8.52 -10.95 1.52
C ARG A 61 10.00 -10.61 1.42
N TYR A 62 10.59 -10.32 2.57
CA TYR A 62 12.01 -10.03 2.73
C TYR A 62 12.60 -11.03 3.71
N PRO A 63 12.83 -12.30 3.31
CA PRO A 63 13.22 -13.35 4.23
C PRO A 63 14.44 -13.00 5.08
N HIS A 64 15.38 -12.20 4.55
CA HIS A 64 16.63 -11.79 5.19
C HIS A 64 16.74 -10.30 5.52
N GLY A 65 15.64 -9.55 5.44
CA GLY A 65 15.64 -8.09 5.60
C GLY A 65 15.87 -7.35 4.29
N VAL A 66 15.80 -6.02 4.33
CA VAL A 66 15.76 -5.13 3.14
C VAL A 66 17.09 -4.96 2.42
N ALA A 67 18.21 -5.25 3.10
CA ALA A 67 19.54 -5.16 2.51
C ALA A 67 19.92 -6.42 1.70
N ASP A 68 19.21 -7.52 1.90
CA ASP A 68 19.41 -8.74 1.13
C ASP A 68 18.71 -8.63 -0.23
N PRO A 69 19.36 -9.03 -1.34
CA PRO A 69 18.73 -8.99 -2.66
C PRO A 69 17.52 -9.92 -2.79
N MET A 70 17.42 -10.96 -1.94
CA MET A 70 16.31 -11.90 -1.94
C MET A 70 15.05 -11.25 -1.38
N ARG A 71 14.19 -10.84 -2.29
CA ARG A 71 12.79 -10.50 -2.04
C ARG A 71 11.90 -11.10 -3.12
N PHE A 72 10.66 -11.40 -2.78
CA PHE A 72 9.72 -11.92 -3.77
C PHE A 72 8.28 -11.52 -3.47
N PHE A 73 7.51 -11.41 -4.53
CA PHE A 73 6.07 -11.23 -4.48
C PHE A 73 5.42 -12.61 -4.33
N GLU A 74 4.57 -12.76 -3.32
CA GLU A 74 3.88 -13.99 -3.02
C GLU A 74 2.38 -13.73 -3.10
N LYS A 75 1.75 -14.23 -4.18
CA LYS A 75 0.30 -14.21 -4.36
C LYS A 75 -0.35 -15.41 -3.69
N ASN A 76 0.14 -16.61 -4.00
CA ASN A 76 -0.39 -17.85 -3.46
C ASN A 76 -0.11 -17.98 -1.96
N LEU A 77 -1.02 -18.57 -1.19
CA LEU A 77 -0.80 -18.91 0.21
C LEU A 77 0.38 -19.89 0.35
N PRO A 78 1.31 -19.66 1.30
CA PRO A 78 2.41 -20.58 1.53
C PRO A 78 1.89 -21.92 2.10
N PRO A 79 2.58 -23.04 1.84
CA PRO A 79 2.28 -24.31 2.50
C PRO A 79 2.29 -24.17 4.02
N GLY A 80 1.36 -24.85 4.69
CA GLY A 80 1.22 -24.78 6.15
C GLY A 80 0.53 -23.52 6.67
N THR A 81 -0.07 -22.69 5.79
CA THR A 81 -0.99 -21.63 6.21
C THR A 81 -2.13 -22.21 7.06
N PRO A 82 -2.38 -21.69 8.28
CA PRO A 82 -3.48 -22.14 9.13
C PRO A 82 -4.85 -22.12 8.44
N ALA A 83 -5.72 -23.05 8.84
CA ALA A 83 -7.05 -23.20 8.24
C ALA A 83 -7.98 -22.00 8.52
N TRP A 84 -7.79 -21.31 9.65
CA TRP A 84 -8.57 -20.13 10.02
C TRP A 84 -8.21 -18.88 9.20
N ILE A 85 -7.10 -18.88 8.45
CA ILE A 85 -6.83 -17.82 7.49
C ILE A 85 -7.75 -17.99 6.28
N ARG A 86 -8.68 -17.03 6.15
CA ARG A 86 -9.57 -16.89 5.00
C ARG A 86 -8.77 -16.69 3.73
N ARG A 87 -9.36 -17.14 2.62
CA ARG A 87 -8.66 -17.20 1.32
C ARG A 87 -9.63 -16.99 0.17
N ALA A 88 -9.11 -16.57 -0.98
CA ALA A 88 -9.90 -16.38 -2.19
C ALA A 88 -9.13 -16.80 -3.44
N GLY A 89 -9.83 -17.42 -4.39
CA GLY A 89 -9.29 -17.83 -5.69
C GLY A 89 -8.89 -19.30 -5.77
N ARG A 90 -8.51 -19.71 -6.98
CA ARG A 90 -8.14 -21.10 -7.32
C ARG A 90 -6.66 -21.23 -7.70
N ASP A 91 -6.18 -20.34 -8.57
CA ASP A 91 -4.78 -20.25 -8.96
C ASP A 91 -4.49 -18.83 -9.48
N PRO A 92 -3.79 -17.98 -8.70
CA PRO A 92 -3.32 -18.23 -7.34
C PRO A 92 -4.45 -18.21 -6.29
N VAL A 93 -4.19 -18.79 -5.11
CA VAL A 93 -5.05 -18.68 -3.91
C VAL A 93 -4.48 -17.61 -2.98
N PHE A 94 -5.17 -16.49 -2.84
CA PHE A 94 -4.72 -15.37 -2.00
C PHE A 94 -5.24 -15.49 -0.57
N PRO A 95 -4.52 -14.98 0.44
CA PRO A 95 -5.10 -14.69 1.74
C PRO A 95 -6.06 -13.51 1.67
N LEU A 96 -7.11 -13.59 2.49
CA LEU A 96 -7.86 -12.44 2.98
C LEU A 96 -7.35 -12.19 4.41
N ILE A 97 -6.80 -11.00 4.67
CA ILE A 97 -6.22 -10.64 5.96
C ILE A 97 -7.21 -9.70 6.64
N ASP A 98 -8.14 -10.28 7.40
CA ASP A 98 -9.28 -9.55 7.96
C ASP A 98 -9.12 -9.22 9.46
N ASP A 99 -8.10 -9.77 10.13
CA ASP A 99 -7.89 -9.65 11.57
C ASP A 99 -6.41 -9.52 11.96
N LEU A 100 -6.16 -9.25 13.25
CA LEU A 100 -4.82 -9.03 13.77
C LEU A 100 -4.02 -10.35 13.80
N ALA A 101 -4.66 -11.49 14.03
CA ALA A 101 -4.00 -12.80 13.98
C ALA A 101 -3.40 -13.10 12.59
N GLY A 102 -4.17 -12.89 11.52
CA GLY A 102 -3.74 -13.05 10.13
C GLY A 102 -2.63 -12.08 9.77
N LEU A 103 -2.78 -10.81 10.16
CA LEU A 103 -1.75 -9.79 9.94
C LEU A 103 -0.43 -10.16 10.64
N THR A 104 -0.51 -10.59 11.90
CA THR A 104 0.64 -11.06 12.70
C THR A 104 1.30 -12.27 12.05
N TYR A 105 0.50 -13.23 11.55
CA TYR A 105 1.02 -14.41 10.87
C TYR A 105 1.84 -14.04 9.63
N PHE A 106 1.32 -13.18 8.74
CA PHE A 106 2.06 -12.79 7.53
C PHE A 106 3.27 -11.89 7.83
N ALA A 107 3.16 -10.96 8.78
CA ALA A 107 4.30 -10.19 9.25
C ALA A 107 5.41 -11.11 9.81
N ASN A 108 5.04 -12.18 10.53
CA ASN A 108 5.98 -13.18 11.03
C ASN A 108 6.62 -14.02 9.91
N LEU A 109 6.02 -14.08 8.72
CA LEU A 109 6.62 -14.64 7.51
C LEU A 109 7.53 -13.65 6.76
N ASN A 110 7.84 -12.52 7.39
CA ASN A 110 8.63 -11.41 6.86
C ASN A 110 7.97 -10.71 5.66
N SER A 111 6.64 -10.71 5.61
CA SER A 111 5.88 -9.88 4.67
C SER A 111 5.93 -8.42 5.13
N LEU A 112 6.87 -7.66 4.59
CA LEU A 112 7.00 -6.24 4.92
C LEU A 112 5.98 -5.40 4.16
N GLU A 113 5.67 -5.75 2.91
CA GLU A 113 4.69 -5.00 2.13
C GLU A 113 3.43 -5.82 1.86
N LEU A 114 2.27 -5.18 2.01
CA LEU A 114 0.95 -5.70 1.74
C LEU A 114 0.36 -4.92 0.57
N HIS A 115 0.08 -5.62 -0.53
CA HIS A 115 -0.44 -5.04 -1.76
C HIS A 115 -1.82 -5.60 -2.06
N VAL A 116 -2.76 -4.72 -2.41
CA VAL A 116 -4.17 -5.08 -2.63
C VAL A 116 -4.68 -4.49 -3.94
N PRO A 117 -5.65 -5.14 -4.59
CA PRO A 117 -6.39 -4.55 -5.70
C PRO A 117 -7.36 -3.46 -5.22
N GLN A 118 -7.97 -2.75 -6.17
CA GLN A 118 -8.98 -1.71 -5.88
C GLN A 118 -10.41 -2.26 -5.75
N TRP A 119 -10.57 -3.58 -5.82
CA TRP A 119 -11.83 -4.29 -5.63
C TRP A 119 -11.74 -5.24 -4.43
N ARG A 120 -12.90 -5.76 -4.01
CA ARG A 120 -13.06 -6.78 -2.96
C ARG A 120 -13.67 -8.05 -3.53
N VAL A 121 -13.61 -9.15 -2.79
CA VAL A 121 -14.35 -10.37 -3.09
C VAL A 121 -15.61 -10.48 -2.23
N ASP A 122 -16.65 -11.09 -2.80
CA ASP A 122 -17.73 -11.69 -2.02
C ASP A 122 -17.43 -13.18 -1.78
N GLY A 123 -17.74 -13.66 -0.58
CA GLY A 123 -17.50 -15.05 -0.18
C GLY A 123 -16.04 -15.38 0.14
N GLU A 124 -15.68 -16.66 0.05
CA GLU A 124 -14.33 -17.18 0.29
C GLU A 124 -14.07 -18.47 -0.50
N GLY A 125 -12.83 -18.94 -0.45
CA GLY A 125 -12.40 -20.16 -1.13
C GLY A 125 -12.35 -20.01 -2.65
N ARG A 126 -12.64 -21.12 -3.34
CA ARG A 126 -12.58 -21.21 -4.81
C ARG A 126 -13.75 -20.50 -5.50
N ASP A 127 -14.83 -20.27 -4.77
CA ASP A 127 -16.08 -19.69 -5.26
C ASP A 127 -16.17 -18.18 -4.97
N ALA A 128 -15.13 -17.60 -4.36
CA ALA A 128 -15.06 -16.17 -4.13
C ALA A 128 -15.10 -15.38 -5.45
N THR A 129 -16.03 -14.43 -5.56
CA THR A 129 -16.25 -13.64 -6.78
C THR A 129 -15.75 -12.21 -6.62
N PRO A 130 -14.91 -11.68 -7.52
CA PRO A 130 -14.54 -10.28 -7.53
C PRO A 130 -15.76 -9.37 -7.72
N ARG A 131 -15.83 -8.30 -6.94
CA ARG A 131 -16.76 -7.19 -7.17
C ARG A 131 -16.14 -6.16 -8.10
N ASN A 132 -16.96 -5.23 -8.56
CA ASN A 132 -16.46 -3.98 -9.11
C ASN A 132 -15.62 -3.21 -8.07
N PRO A 133 -14.64 -2.39 -8.51
CA PRO A 133 -13.85 -1.55 -7.61
C PRO A 133 -14.70 -0.62 -6.74
N ASP A 134 -14.37 -0.57 -5.46
CA ASP A 134 -14.95 0.36 -4.48
C ASP A 134 -14.09 1.61 -4.27
N ARG A 135 -12.96 1.68 -4.98
CA ARG A 135 -12.11 2.86 -5.05
C ARG A 135 -11.33 2.88 -6.37
N LEU A 136 -10.84 4.05 -6.75
CA LEU A 136 -9.77 4.19 -7.75
C LEU A 136 -8.46 4.54 -7.06
N VAL A 137 -7.35 4.37 -7.79
CA VAL A 137 -6.04 4.87 -7.38
C VAL A 137 -5.31 5.54 -8.55
N ILE A 138 -4.59 6.61 -8.28
CA ILE A 138 -3.64 7.25 -9.18
C ILE A 138 -2.29 7.25 -8.48
N ASP A 139 -1.30 6.58 -9.06
CA ASP A 139 0.06 6.50 -8.49
C ASP A 139 0.97 7.51 -9.21
N LEU A 140 1.53 8.44 -8.44
CA LEU A 140 2.38 9.52 -8.93
C LEU A 140 3.84 9.17 -8.64
N ASP A 141 4.56 8.78 -9.68
CA ASP A 141 5.95 8.34 -9.60
C ASP A 141 6.89 9.44 -10.10
N PRO A 142 7.76 10.01 -9.25
CA PRO A 142 8.71 11.02 -9.70
C PRO A 142 9.77 10.40 -10.63
N GLY A 143 9.92 10.98 -11.81
CA GLY A 143 11.03 10.67 -12.72
C GLY A 143 12.37 11.25 -12.24
N PRO A 144 13.48 10.90 -12.91
CA PRO A 144 14.80 11.43 -12.57
C PRO A 144 14.79 12.98 -12.55
N GLY A 145 15.33 13.57 -11.48
CA GLY A 145 15.34 15.03 -11.29
C GLY A 145 14.07 15.60 -10.68
N THR A 146 13.10 14.77 -10.29
CA THR A 146 11.89 15.17 -9.55
C THR A 146 11.76 14.39 -8.25
N GLY A 147 10.91 14.86 -7.34
CA GLY A 147 10.63 14.24 -6.05
C GLY A 147 9.20 14.49 -5.59
N LEU A 148 9.00 14.45 -4.27
CA LEU A 148 7.68 14.60 -3.65
C LEU A 148 7.04 15.97 -3.91
N ALA A 149 7.82 17.05 -4.03
CA ALA A 149 7.30 18.38 -4.32
C ALA A 149 6.61 18.44 -5.70
N GLU A 150 7.24 17.86 -6.73
CA GLU A 150 6.61 17.74 -8.05
C GLU A 150 5.38 16.83 -7.99
N CYS A 151 5.45 15.71 -7.26
CA CYS A 151 4.30 14.83 -7.08
C CYS A 151 3.14 15.57 -6.40
N ALA A 152 3.41 16.40 -5.39
CA ALA A 152 2.42 17.20 -4.69
C ALA A 152 1.76 18.22 -5.61
N ARG A 153 2.54 18.93 -6.46
CA ARG A 153 1.98 19.82 -7.48
C ARG A 153 1.04 19.07 -8.43
N VAL A 154 1.43 17.89 -8.90
CA VAL A 154 0.56 17.05 -9.74
C VAL A 154 -0.67 16.56 -8.97
N ALA A 155 -0.52 16.27 -7.68
CA ALA A 155 -1.60 15.80 -6.84
C ALA A 155 -2.72 16.85 -6.69
N LEU A 156 -2.36 18.13 -6.57
CA LEU A 156 -3.32 19.24 -6.53
C LEU A 156 -4.12 19.35 -7.83
N LEU A 157 -3.47 19.19 -8.99
CA LEU A 157 -4.14 19.18 -10.29
C LEU A 157 -5.12 18.01 -10.43
N VAL A 158 -4.72 16.82 -9.96
CA VAL A 158 -5.59 15.64 -9.95
C VAL A 158 -6.78 15.85 -9.01
N ARG A 159 -6.56 16.40 -7.80
CA ARG A 159 -7.63 16.72 -6.83
C ARG A 159 -8.65 17.67 -7.42
N GLU A 160 -8.21 18.77 -8.03
CA GLU A 160 -9.10 19.75 -8.65
C GLU A 160 -9.96 19.10 -9.75
N ARG A 161 -9.32 18.33 -10.63
CA ARG A 161 -10.01 17.72 -11.77
C ARG A 161 -10.98 16.61 -11.38
N LEU A 162 -10.67 15.82 -10.35
CA LEU A 162 -11.57 14.80 -9.80
C LEU A 162 -12.66 15.43 -8.92
N GLY A 163 -12.35 16.48 -8.17
CA GLY A 163 -13.32 17.26 -7.41
C GLY A 163 -14.39 17.91 -8.30
N GLY A 164 -14.00 18.36 -9.50
CA GLY A 164 -14.93 18.90 -10.51
C GLY A 164 -15.97 17.89 -11.03
N ILE A 165 -15.76 16.59 -10.81
CA ILE A 165 -16.74 15.52 -11.11
C ILE A 165 -17.31 14.86 -9.85
N GLY A 166 -17.14 15.49 -8.68
CA GLY A 166 -17.69 15.04 -7.41
C GLY A 166 -16.91 13.92 -6.72
N LEU A 167 -15.66 13.63 -7.13
CA LEU A 167 -14.81 12.64 -6.48
C LEU A 167 -13.84 13.32 -5.51
N HIS A 168 -13.99 12.99 -4.23
CA HIS A 168 -13.07 13.42 -3.18
C HIS A 168 -11.83 12.51 -3.16
N THR A 169 -10.65 13.13 -3.21
CA THR A 169 -9.38 12.41 -3.22
C THR A 169 -8.67 12.46 -1.87
N ILE A 170 -8.01 11.35 -1.53
CA ILE A 170 -7.25 11.16 -0.30
C ILE A 170 -5.78 10.89 -0.68
N PRO A 171 -4.84 11.76 -0.27
CA PRO A 171 -3.43 11.59 -0.59
C PRO A 171 -2.73 10.66 0.40
N VAL A 172 -1.89 9.77 -0.14
CA VAL A 172 -1.10 8.81 0.62
C VAL A 172 0.33 8.85 0.09
N THR A 173 1.28 9.37 0.88
CA THR A 173 2.70 9.23 0.51
C THR A 173 3.05 7.74 0.45
N SER A 174 3.66 7.28 -0.65
CA SER A 174 3.79 5.84 -0.93
C SER A 174 4.71 5.08 0.05
N GLY A 175 5.51 5.80 0.84
CA GLY A 175 6.63 5.27 1.61
C GLY A 175 7.86 4.94 0.76
N SER A 176 7.85 5.20 -0.56
CA SER A 176 9.00 4.97 -1.43
C SER A 176 9.53 6.27 -2.01
N LYS A 177 9.11 6.65 -3.22
CA LYS A 177 9.55 7.90 -3.87
C LYS A 177 8.39 8.85 -4.13
N GLY A 178 7.25 8.30 -4.53
CA GLY A 178 6.07 9.04 -4.95
C GLY A 178 4.96 9.11 -3.91
N LEU A 179 3.76 9.42 -4.40
CA LEU A 179 2.51 9.48 -3.64
C LEU A 179 1.37 8.89 -4.45
N GLN A 180 0.34 8.41 -3.76
CA GLN A 180 -0.87 7.85 -4.33
C GLN A 180 -2.06 8.74 -3.98
N LEU A 181 -3.02 8.81 -4.89
CA LEU A 181 -4.31 9.43 -4.67
C LEU A 181 -5.40 8.38 -4.80
N TYR A 182 -6.23 8.26 -3.77
CA TYR A 182 -7.38 7.37 -3.78
C TYR A 182 -8.66 8.18 -3.81
N ALA A 183 -9.72 7.65 -4.42
CA ALA A 183 -11.07 8.18 -4.29
C ALA A 183 -12.07 7.03 -4.18
N VAL A 184 -13.09 7.18 -3.34
CA VAL A 184 -14.15 6.18 -3.15
C VAL A 184 -15.02 6.09 -4.39
N LEU A 185 -15.44 4.87 -4.73
CA LEU A 185 -16.35 4.60 -5.84
C LEU A 185 -17.57 3.82 -5.35
N PRO A 186 -18.75 4.03 -5.96
CA PRO A 186 -19.97 3.32 -5.58
C PRO A 186 -20.02 1.85 -6.06
N GLY A 187 -18.97 1.32 -6.70
CA GLY A 187 -18.98 -0.03 -7.25
C GLY A 187 -19.81 -0.22 -8.53
N ALA A 188 -20.21 0.88 -9.19
CA ALA A 188 -21.04 0.82 -10.39
C ALA A 188 -20.29 0.47 -11.69
N HIS A 189 -18.96 0.62 -11.69
CA HIS A 189 -18.13 0.48 -12.88
C HIS A 189 -17.11 -0.63 -12.73
N THR A 190 -16.77 -1.28 -13.83
CA THR A 190 -15.73 -2.30 -13.91
C THR A 190 -14.33 -1.69 -13.75
N SER A 191 -13.33 -2.51 -13.42
CA SER A 191 -11.92 -2.08 -13.39
C SER A 191 -11.44 -1.47 -14.70
N ASP A 192 -11.98 -1.95 -15.82
CA ASP A 192 -11.60 -1.50 -17.15
C ASP A 192 -12.13 -0.09 -17.45
N GLU A 193 -13.39 0.19 -17.10
CA GLU A 193 -13.98 1.53 -17.22
C GLU A 193 -13.29 2.56 -16.31
N ILE A 194 -12.94 2.16 -15.08
CA ILE A 194 -12.20 3.01 -14.15
C ILE A 194 -10.79 3.28 -14.68
N ARG A 195 -10.08 2.25 -15.15
CA ARG A 195 -8.77 2.38 -15.79
C ARG A 195 -8.83 3.35 -16.97
N ASP A 196 -9.81 3.23 -17.85
CA ASP A 196 -9.94 4.07 -19.04
C ASP A 196 -10.23 5.53 -18.68
N THR A 197 -11.08 5.75 -17.67
CA THR A 197 -11.36 7.09 -17.11
C THR A 197 -10.09 7.73 -16.53
N VAL A 198 -9.33 7.00 -15.73
CA VAL A 198 -8.09 7.50 -15.14
C VAL A 198 -7.01 7.71 -16.21
N GLN A 199 -6.96 6.87 -17.25
CA GLN A 199 -6.06 7.05 -18.38
C GLN A 199 -6.40 8.32 -19.17
N GLN A 200 -7.68 8.59 -19.42
CA GLN A 200 -8.12 9.83 -20.07
C GLN A 200 -7.71 11.05 -19.25
N LEU A 201 -7.94 11.03 -17.94
CA LEU A 201 -7.47 12.07 -17.02
C LEU A 201 -5.96 12.29 -17.16
N ALA A 202 -5.18 11.22 -17.18
CA ALA A 202 -3.73 11.28 -17.31
C ALA A 202 -3.29 11.94 -18.63
N GLN A 203 -3.99 11.64 -19.73
CA GLN A 203 -3.76 12.24 -21.04
C GLN A 203 -4.08 13.73 -21.04
N GLU A 204 -5.23 14.12 -20.48
CA GLU A 204 -5.67 15.51 -20.36
C GLU A 204 -4.66 16.34 -19.56
N LEU A 205 -4.29 15.88 -18.36
CA LEU A 205 -3.33 16.58 -17.50
C LEU A 205 -1.93 16.65 -18.11
N THR A 206 -1.48 15.59 -18.80
CA THR A 206 -0.21 15.62 -19.54
C THR A 206 -0.24 16.63 -20.69
N LYS A 207 -1.37 16.78 -21.38
CA LYS A 207 -1.52 17.77 -22.46
C LYS A 207 -1.49 19.20 -21.91
N ALA A 208 -2.12 19.43 -20.77
CA ALA A 208 -2.17 20.74 -20.12
C ALA A 208 -0.85 21.12 -19.44
N HIS A 209 -0.12 20.15 -18.89
CA HIS A 209 1.12 20.36 -18.14
C HIS A 209 2.27 19.46 -18.67
N PRO A 210 2.66 19.60 -19.94
CA PRO A 210 3.59 18.67 -20.60
C PRO A 210 5.00 18.69 -20.01
N ASP A 211 5.39 19.77 -19.34
CA ASP A 211 6.70 19.90 -18.69
C ASP A 211 6.75 19.30 -17.29
N LEU A 212 5.60 18.95 -16.70
CA LEU A 212 5.49 18.41 -15.35
C LEU A 212 5.01 16.96 -15.33
N ILE A 213 4.15 16.55 -16.27
CA ILE A 213 3.45 15.27 -16.22
C ILE A 213 3.78 14.43 -17.46
N VAL A 214 3.88 13.12 -17.27
CA VAL A 214 3.87 12.13 -18.35
C VAL A 214 2.97 10.95 -17.99
N TRP A 215 2.12 10.51 -18.91
CA TRP A 215 1.26 9.32 -18.72
C TRP A 215 1.74 8.08 -19.52
N LYS A 216 2.65 8.30 -20.48
CA LYS A 216 3.22 7.22 -21.29
C LYS A 216 4.22 6.41 -20.47
N MET A 217 4.15 5.08 -20.62
CA MET A 217 4.97 4.15 -19.84
C MET A 217 6.49 4.27 -20.09
N ALA A 218 6.88 4.79 -21.26
CA ALA A 218 8.27 4.85 -21.70
C ALA A 218 9.13 5.67 -20.72
N LYS A 219 10.21 5.06 -20.20
CA LYS A 219 11.03 5.64 -19.10
C LYS A 219 11.88 6.83 -19.52
N ASP A 220 12.27 6.86 -20.79
CA ASP A 220 12.99 7.93 -21.46
C ASP A 220 12.23 9.26 -21.47
N LEU A 221 10.89 9.23 -21.33
CA LEU A 221 10.05 10.42 -21.26
C LEU A 221 9.92 11.04 -19.86
N ARG A 222 10.48 10.39 -18.83
CA ARG A 222 10.30 10.76 -17.41
C ARG A 222 11.29 11.78 -16.84
N PRO A 223 12.48 12.06 -17.39
CA PRO A 223 13.36 13.07 -16.81
C PRO A 223 12.65 14.42 -16.64
N GLY A 224 12.74 15.00 -15.44
CA GLY A 224 12.10 16.26 -15.07
C GLY A 224 10.58 16.20 -14.90
N LYS A 225 9.94 15.02 -14.98
CA LYS A 225 8.49 14.85 -14.94
C LYS A 225 8.04 13.82 -13.92
N VAL A 226 6.80 13.97 -13.48
CA VAL A 226 6.08 12.97 -12.70
C VAL A 226 5.33 12.05 -13.66
N PHE A 227 5.57 10.75 -13.52
CA PHE A 227 4.80 9.73 -14.19
C PHE A 227 3.47 9.53 -13.46
N LEU A 228 2.35 9.84 -14.12
CA LEU A 228 1.01 9.59 -13.61
C LEU A 228 0.59 8.18 -14.08
N ASP A 229 0.77 7.19 -13.20
CA ASP A 229 0.44 5.80 -13.48
C ASP A 229 -1.06 5.53 -13.28
N TRP A 230 -1.79 5.56 -14.39
CA TRP A 230 -3.21 5.19 -14.48
C TRP A 230 -3.44 3.67 -14.39
N SER A 231 -2.41 2.87 -14.63
CA SER A 231 -2.58 1.43 -14.87
C SER A 231 -2.81 0.61 -13.60
N GLN A 232 -2.63 1.21 -12.43
CA GLN A 232 -2.90 0.58 -11.13
C GLN A 232 -4.37 0.17 -10.93
N ASN A 233 -5.28 0.69 -11.76
CA ASN A 233 -6.70 0.32 -11.77
C ASN A 233 -7.02 -0.94 -12.60
N VAL A 234 -6.04 -1.51 -13.33
CA VAL A 234 -6.19 -2.80 -14.00
C VAL A 234 -6.49 -3.89 -12.96
N ALA A 235 -7.52 -4.71 -13.17
CA ALA A 235 -8.01 -5.68 -12.18
C ALA A 235 -6.94 -6.64 -11.64
N ALA A 236 -5.96 -7.01 -12.47
CA ALA A 236 -4.88 -7.93 -12.10
C ALA A 236 -3.70 -7.27 -11.35
N LYS A 237 -3.69 -5.93 -11.24
CA LYS A 237 -2.67 -5.19 -10.51
C LYS A 237 -3.04 -5.01 -9.05
N THR A 238 -2.01 -4.77 -8.25
CA THR A 238 -2.11 -4.48 -6.83
C THR A 238 -1.23 -3.28 -6.50
N THR A 239 -1.70 -2.46 -5.57
CA THR A 239 -1.00 -1.27 -5.09
C THR A 239 -0.71 -1.48 -3.60
N VAL A 240 0.39 -0.90 -3.11
CA VAL A 240 0.70 -0.97 -1.67
C VAL A 240 -0.46 -0.38 -0.87
N CYS A 241 -0.93 -1.14 0.13
CA CYS A 241 -2.05 -0.74 0.96
C CYS A 241 -1.65 0.47 1.83
N PRO A 242 -2.57 1.43 2.08
CA PRO A 242 -2.39 2.39 3.15
C PRO A 242 -1.95 1.70 4.45
N TYR A 243 -1.02 2.35 5.15
CA TYR A 243 -0.34 1.88 6.36
C TYR A 243 0.59 0.67 6.21
N SER A 244 0.74 0.07 5.03
CA SER A 244 1.74 -0.97 4.82
C SER A 244 3.15 -0.40 4.90
N LEU A 245 4.08 -1.11 5.57
CA LEU A 245 5.50 -0.81 5.49
C LEU A 245 6.03 -1.00 4.06
N ARG A 246 7.19 -0.39 3.80
CA ARG A 246 7.93 -0.49 2.54
C ARG A 246 9.28 -1.13 2.78
N GLY A 247 9.71 -2.00 1.87
CA GLY A 247 11.05 -2.58 1.88
C GLY A 247 12.09 -1.60 1.32
N ARG A 248 12.28 -0.48 2.03
CA ARG A 248 13.28 0.56 1.76
C ARG A 248 14.41 0.47 2.78
N GLU A 249 15.40 1.35 2.68
CA GLU A 249 16.57 1.36 3.56
C GLU A 249 16.19 1.66 5.03
N THR A 250 15.17 2.49 5.21
CA THR A 250 14.51 2.80 6.48
C THR A 250 13.06 2.29 6.47
N PRO A 251 12.44 2.04 7.65
CA PRO A 251 11.09 1.47 7.74
C PRO A 251 10.02 2.54 7.49
N THR A 252 9.92 3.02 6.25
CA THR A 252 8.83 3.89 5.81
C THR A 252 7.54 3.12 5.56
N ALA A 253 6.41 3.82 5.57
CA ALA A 253 5.10 3.25 5.28
C ALA A 253 4.34 4.07 4.22
N ALA A 254 3.34 3.44 3.60
CA ALA A 254 2.36 4.14 2.77
C ALA A 254 1.42 4.96 3.67
N ALA A 255 1.77 6.23 3.93
CA ALA A 255 1.15 7.03 4.99
C ALA A 255 0.12 8.03 4.43
N PRO A 256 -1.16 7.96 4.83
CA PRO A 256 -2.17 8.97 4.54
C PRO A 256 -1.77 10.36 5.06
N ARG A 257 -2.02 11.39 4.24
CA ARG A 257 -1.64 12.79 4.47
C ARG A 257 -2.85 13.69 4.39
N SER A 258 -2.76 14.86 5.02
CA SER A 258 -3.77 15.90 4.85
C SER A 258 -3.49 16.70 3.57
N TRP A 259 -4.50 17.39 3.05
CA TRP A 259 -4.29 18.23 1.87
C TRP A 259 -3.40 19.44 2.16
N GLU A 260 -3.45 19.97 3.39
CA GLU A 260 -2.57 21.06 3.84
C GLU A 260 -1.10 20.64 3.79
N GLU A 261 -0.78 19.39 4.14
CA GLU A 261 0.59 18.85 3.99
C GLU A 261 1.03 18.75 2.52
N ILE A 262 0.09 18.39 1.63
CA ILE A 262 0.36 18.32 0.19
C ILE A 262 0.53 19.72 -0.41
N GLU A 263 -0.31 20.68 -0.04
CA GLU A 263 -0.21 22.09 -0.45
C GLU A 263 1.12 22.69 0.00
N LEU A 264 1.49 22.49 1.27
CA LEU A 264 2.80 22.92 1.79
C LEU A 264 3.97 22.30 1.02
N GLY A 265 3.89 20.99 0.70
CA GLY A 265 4.92 20.31 -0.10
C GLY A 265 5.00 20.81 -1.55
N ALA A 266 3.86 21.15 -2.15
CA ALA A 266 3.80 21.71 -3.50
C ALA A 266 4.50 23.07 -3.60
N ASP A 267 4.40 23.87 -2.52
CA ASP A 267 5.01 25.20 -2.35
C ASP A 267 6.48 25.16 -1.87
N GLY A 268 7.08 23.96 -1.79
CA GLY A 268 8.48 23.78 -1.40
C GLY A 268 8.72 23.69 0.11
N GLY A 269 7.66 23.60 0.91
CA GLY A 269 7.72 23.26 2.31
C GLY A 269 8.04 21.78 2.57
N PRO A 270 8.15 21.38 3.85
CA PRO A 270 8.54 20.02 4.21
C PRO A 270 7.45 18.99 3.85
N LEU A 271 7.75 18.12 2.89
CA LEU A 271 6.97 16.92 2.60
C LEU A 271 7.91 15.72 2.38
N GLU A 272 7.81 14.75 3.27
CA GLU A 272 8.66 13.56 3.27
C GLU A 272 7.85 12.26 3.41
N GLN A 273 8.48 11.14 3.05
CA GLN A 273 7.94 9.82 3.33
C GLN A 273 8.02 9.58 4.84
N LEU A 274 6.92 9.12 5.46
CA LEU A 274 6.90 8.90 6.90
C LEU A 274 7.47 7.52 7.28
N ARG A 275 8.28 7.52 8.33
CA ARG A 275 8.72 6.29 9.00
C ARG A 275 7.62 5.72 9.89
N MET A 276 7.73 4.43 10.18
CA MET A 276 6.77 3.67 10.97
C MET A 276 6.45 4.34 12.32
N GLU A 277 7.44 4.98 12.97
CA GLU A 277 7.26 5.63 14.26
C GLU A 277 6.32 6.84 14.16
N ALA A 278 6.54 7.73 13.19
CA ALA A 278 5.69 8.89 12.94
C ALA A 278 4.27 8.50 12.49
N VAL A 279 4.14 7.38 11.77
CA VAL A 279 2.82 6.86 11.37
C VAL A 279 2.04 6.35 12.58
N LEU A 280 2.70 5.67 13.52
CA LEU A 280 2.07 5.23 14.77
C LEU A 280 1.66 6.40 15.67
N GLU A 281 2.50 7.43 15.77
CA GLU A 281 2.18 8.65 16.53
C GLU A 281 0.91 9.32 16.00
N ARG A 282 0.84 9.55 14.67
CA ARG A 282 -0.34 10.15 14.02
C ARG A 282 -1.60 9.30 14.17
N ALA A 283 -1.48 7.97 14.04
CA ALA A 283 -2.62 7.08 14.23
C ALA A 283 -3.14 7.11 15.69
N ALA A 284 -2.25 7.21 16.67
CA ALA A 284 -2.62 7.29 18.08
C ALA A 284 -3.30 8.63 18.45
N GLU A 285 -3.00 9.71 17.73
CA GLU A 285 -3.66 11.01 17.88
C GLU A 285 -5.09 11.05 17.28
N GLY A 286 -5.56 9.94 16.70
CA GLY A 286 -6.93 9.80 16.18
C GLY A 286 -7.11 10.28 14.73
N ALA A 287 -6.02 10.59 14.02
CA ALA A 287 -6.07 11.01 12.62
C ALA A 287 -5.96 9.81 11.65
N ASP A 288 -7.03 9.03 11.52
CA ASP A 288 -7.18 8.17 10.34
C ASP A 288 -7.64 9.01 9.15
N LEU A 289 -6.66 9.62 8.47
CA LEU A 289 -6.89 10.45 7.28
C LEU A 289 -7.36 9.65 6.06
N ALA A 290 -7.41 8.32 6.15
CA ALA A 290 -7.88 7.46 5.08
C ALA A 290 -9.20 6.73 5.42
N ALA A 291 -9.81 6.97 6.59
CA ALA A 291 -11.01 6.27 7.05
C ALA A 291 -12.14 6.25 6.01
N GLU A 292 -12.35 7.36 5.31
CA GLU A 292 -13.36 7.50 4.24
C GLU A 292 -13.18 6.47 3.11
N LEU A 293 -11.96 5.97 2.85
CA LEU A 293 -11.72 4.91 1.84
C LEU A 293 -12.33 3.55 2.19
N THR A 294 -12.82 3.40 3.43
CA THR A 294 -13.28 2.12 3.98
C THR A 294 -14.65 2.20 4.64
N ALA A 295 -15.27 3.39 4.63
CA ALA A 295 -16.60 3.64 5.15
C ALA A 295 -17.68 2.87 4.36
#